data_AF-L0EL80-F1
#
_entry.id   AF-L0EL80-F1
#
_cell.length_a   1.000
_cell.length_b   1.000
_cell.length_c   1.000
_cell.angle_alpha   90.00
_cell.angle_beta   90.00
_cell.angle_gamma   90.00
#
_symmetry.space_group_name_H-M   'P 1'
#
loop_
_entity.id
_entity.type
_entity.pdbx_description
1 polymer ?
#
loop_
_entity_poly.entity_id
_entity_poly.type
_entity_poly.pdbx_seq_one_letter_code
_entity_poly.pdbx_strand_id
1 'polypeptide(L)'
;MRFRVDGKIYDFNLLDEEHHDLLLRQWHKSFAVECLCNGENHSPNPLLYVKQVNDGLFLANYPSNSKNNILHDFKCRYNRFGYRSILGEKGIKVRENEISCRLDLDPPFEHERKISKQPASAKLPTHREIRERPEPRTKLKSLFLTMLQEYKVSEYRPGGRRNISKRLYKIAEIIVVNKMRLQDILYVASFAGRWPRIDKHFFIIGWGNRKIRAKPHPTNPKLVRLPLFSVDDPKILVAEVTILKNVYDRCDHGESNVNTGYYLLFRGPVGKMDTRTVDRQLCFVPAEEKTRIPVENEWEEQLIRLLFEQKRHFEKPLIGNVTELFLDAKPNIILHDTDPKTIIEVVDTDQNNSYLQRKQEAYTEKGFRFIAWSGERKEGIQGWNILS
;
A
#
# COMPACT_ATOMS: atom_id res chain seq x y z
N MET A 1 1.56 0.88 25.72
CA MET A 1 0.32 0.12 25.47
C MET A 1 0.35 -1.04 26.44
N ARG A 2 -0.75 -1.27 27.15
CA ARG A 2 -0.77 -2.21 28.28
C ARG A 2 -1.33 -3.57 27.88
N PHE A 3 -0.64 -4.61 28.32
CA PHE A 3 -1.02 -6.00 28.10
C PHE A 3 -1.09 -6.72 29.45
N ARG A 4 -2.05 -7.62 29.63
CA ARG A 4 -2.06 -8.56 30.75
C ARG A 4 -1.63 -9.93 30.25
N VAL A 5 -0.59 -10.48 30.87
CA VAL A 5 -0.05 -11.80 30.57
C VAL A 5 0.15 -12.51 31.90
N ASP A 6 -0.54 -13.63 32.10
CA ASP A 6 -0.48 -14.41 33.33
C ASP A 6 -0.76 -13.57 34.59
N GLY A 7 -1.84 -12.77 34.55
CA GLY A 7 -2.25 -11.89 35.64
C GLY A 7 -1.39 -10.63 35.84
N LYS A 8 -0.21 -10.54 35.21
CA LYS A 8 0.69 -9.37 35.31
C LYS A 8 0.44 -8.38 34.18
N ILE A 9 0.50 -7.08 34.50
CA ILE A 9 0.32 -6.00 33.55
C ILE A 9 1.68 -5.46 33.10
N TYR A 10 1.88 -5.37 31.79
CA TYR A 10 3.09 -4.85 31.16
C TYR A 10 2.73 -3.64 30.29
N ASP A 11 3.36 -2.49 30.54
CA ASP A 11 3.21 -1.31 29.67
C ASP A 11 4.38 -1.17 28.71
N PHE A 12 4.14 -1.55 27.46
CA PHE A 12 5.14 -1.47 26.40
C PHE A 12 5.56 -0.03 26.05
N ASN A 13 4.83 1.01 26.49
CA ASN A 13 5.28 2.39 26.25
C ASN A 13 6.44 2.80 27.16
N LEU A 14 6.66 2.09 28.26
CA LEU A 14 7.68 2.41 29.26
C LEU A 14 8.93 1.53 29.13
N LEU A 15 8.94 0.60 28.18
CA LEU A 15 9.99 -0.39 27.96
C LEU A 15 10.73 -0.09 26.66
N ASP A 16 12.04 -0.36 26.62
CA ASP A 16 12.84 -0.29 25.40
C ASP A 16 12.64 -1.53 24.49
N GLU A 17 13.18 -1.48 23.26
CA GLU A 17 13.03 -2.54 22.27
C GLU A 17 13.66 -3.88 22.71
N GLU A 18 14.76 -3.85 23.47
CA GLU A 18 15.45 -5.07 23.93
C GLU A 18 14.59 -5.82 24.96
N HIS A 19 13.94 -5.08 25.87
CA HIS A 19 13.00 -5.63 26.83
C HIS A 19 11.70 -6.12 26.14
N HIS A 20 11.23 -5.45 25.09
CA HIS A 20 10.08 -5.94 24.31
C HIS A 20 10.38 -7.31 23.71
N ASP A 21 11.53 -7.45 23.06
CA ASP A 21 11.94 -8.70 22.41
C ASP A 21 12.08 -9.84 23.41
N LEU A 22 12.64 -9.56 24.60
CA LEU A 22 12.74 -10.54 25.68
C LEU A 22 11.36 -11.04 26.13
N LEU A 23 10.42 -10.12 26.39
CA LEU A 23 9.06 -10.46 26.79
C LEU A 23 8.34 -11.26 25.71
N LEU A 24 8.45 -10.84 24.44
CA LEU A 24 7.84 -11.56 23.33
C LEU A 24 8.41 -12.99 23.20
N ARG A 25 9.72 -13.19 23.41
CA ARG A 25 10.33 -14.53 23.44
C ARG A 25 9.76 -15.40 24.54
N GLN A 26 9.57 -14.84 25.73
CA GLN A 26 8.96 -15.55 26.86
C GLN A 26 7.50 -15.91 26.61
N TRP A 27 6.76 -15.02 25.95
CA TRP A 27 5.33 -15.20 25.71
C TRP A 27 5.02 -16.11 24.52
N HIS A 28 5.96 -16.25 23.59
CA HIS A 28 5.81 -17.06 22.39
C HIS A 28 5.45 -18.51 22.71
N LYS A 29 4.28 -18.95 22.22
CA LYS A 29 3.66 -20.28 22.41
C LYS A 29 3.29 -20.65 23.85
N SER A 30 3.67 -19.85 24.83
CA SER A 30 3.47 -20.16 26.25
C SER A 30 2.32 -19.40 26.90
N PHE A 31 1.96 -18.22 26.39
CA PHE A 31 0.96 -17.39 27.03
C PHE A 31 -0.01 -16.75 26.03
N ALA A 32 -1.28 -16.66 26.43
CA ALA A 32 -2.24 -15.76 25.81
C ALA A 32 -1.99 -14.34 26.35
N VAL A 33 -2.09 -13.34 25.48
CA VAL A 33 -1.81 -11.94 25.82
C VAL A 33 -3.10 -11.15 25.74
N GLU A 34 -3.66 -10.73 26.87
CA GLU A 34 -4.84 -9.86 26.89
C GLU A 34 -4.43 -8.42 26.57
N CYS A 35 -5.04 -7.81 25.56
CA CYS A 35 -4.83 -6.39 25.28
C CYS A 35 -5.79 -5.54 26.10
N LEU A 36 -5.26 -4.73 27.03
CA LEU A 36 -6.04 -3.90 27.95
C LEU A 36 -6.46 -2.57 27.31
N CYS A 37 -6.76 -2.58 26.02
CA CYS A 37 -7.11 -1.39 25.26
C CYS A 37 -8.44 -0.77 25.69
N ASN A 38 -9.38 -1.57 26.21
CA ASN A 38 -10.65 -1.11 26.77
C ASN A 38 -10.53 -0.70 28.26
N GLY A 39 -9.32 -0.71 28.84
CA GLY A 39 -9.08 -0.51 30.26
C GLY A 39 -8.88 -1.80 31.05
N GLU A 40 -8.24 -1.70 32.21
CA GLU A 40 -7.83 -2.86 33.01
C GLU A 40 -9.01 -3.62 33.63
N ASN A 41 -10.08 -2.88 33.95
CA ASN A 41 -11.28 -3.42 34.60
C ASN A 41 -12.35 -3.87 33.59
N HIS A 42 -12.09 -3.80 32.29
CA HIS A 42 -13.01 -4.26 31.26
C HIS A 42 -12.86 -5.77 31.02
N SER A 43 -13.98 -6.47 30.91
CA SER A 43 -14.05 -7.88 30.50
C SER A 43 -15.26 -8.09 29.57
N PRO A 44 -15.11 -8.83 28.46
CA PRO A 44 -13.88 -9.47 27.99
C PRO A 44 -12.93 -8.48 27.30
N ASN A 45 -11.63 -8.61 27.57
CA ASN A 45 -10.59 -7.95 26.79
C ASN A 45 -10.17 -8.82 25.59
N PRO A 46 -9.77 -8.22 24.46
CA PRO A 46 -9.36 -8.96 23.28
C PRO A 46 -8.05 -9.71 23.50
N LEU A 47 -8.02 -10.97 23.04
CA LEU A 47 -6.85 -11.85 23.14
C LEU A 47 -5.93 -11.74 21.93
N LEU A 48 -4.65 -11.58 22.22
CA LEU A 48 -3.53 -11.65 21.31
C LEU A 48 -2.70 -12.91 21.59
N TYR A 49 -1.89 -13.30 20.62
CA TYR A 49 -0.83 -14.27 20.77
C TYR A 49 0.47 -13.69 20.22
N VAL A 50 1.60 -14.19 20.72
CA VAL A 50 2.89 -13.91 20.08
C VAL A 50 3.09 -14.90 18.94
N LYS A 51 3.30 -14.35 17.75
CA LYS A 51 3.57 -15.05 16.50
C LYS A 51 5.02 -14.84 16.10
N GLN A 52 5.69 -15.92 15.71
CA GLN A 52 6.96 -15.82 15.01
C GLN A 52 6.74 -15.57 13.51
N VAL A 53 7.39 -14.53 12.98
CA VAL A 53 7.45 -14.23 11.55
C VAL A 53 8.92 -14.03 11.19
N ASN A 54 9.48 -15.02 10.49
CA ASN A 54 10.92 -15.15 10.23
C ASN A 54 11.71 -15.18 11.56
N ASP A 55 12.71 -14.32 11.71
CA ASP A 55 13.55 -14.23 12.91
C ASP A 55 12.97 -13.31 14.01
N GLY A 56 11.79 -12.72 13.78
CA GLY A 56 11.15 -11.78 14.71
C GLY A 56 9.89 -12.32 15.36
N LEU A 57 9.55 -11.79 16.53
CA LEU A 57 8.33 -12.10 17.28
C LEU A 57 7.40 -10.89 17.32
N PHE A 58 6.10 -11.12 17.17
CA PHE A 58 5.10 -10.06 17.07
C PHE A 58 3.79 -10.45 17.73
N LEU A 59 3.09 -9.49 18.34
CA LEU A 59 1.72 -9.68 18.80
C LEU A 59 0.73 -9.66 17.64
N ALA A 60 -0.21 -10.61 17.63
CA ALA A 60 -1.28 -10.73 16.64
C ALA A 60 -2.60 -11.18 17.29
N ASN A 61 -3.75 -10.90 16.64
CA ASN A 61 -5.07 -11.34 17.12
C ASN A 61 -5.18 -12.87 17.13
N TYR A 62 -5.81 -13.44 18.15
CA TYR A 62 -5.92 -14.89 18.28
C TYR A 62 -6.76 -15.53 17.13
N PRO A 63 -6.28 -16.57 16.42
CA PRO A 63 -6.94 -17.07 15.20
C PRO A 63 -8.31 -17.74 15.43
N SER A 64 -8.48 -18.43 16.57
CA SER A 64 -9.74 -19.11 16.91
C SER A 64 -10.91 -18.14 17.18
N ASN A 65 -10.61 -16.85 17.35
CA ASN A 65 -11.61 -15.79 17.53
C ASN A 65 -11.88 -15.00 16.24
N SER A 66 -11.27 -15.34 15.10
CA SER A 66 -11.47 -14.65 13.81
C SER A 66 -12.91 -14.66 13.28
N LYS A 67 -13.80 -15.49 13.85
CA LYS A 67 -15.24 -15.53 13.53
C LYS A 67 -16.12 -14.71 14.49
N ASN A 68 -15.58 -14.23 15.61
CA ASN A 68 -16.28 -13.40 16.58
C ASN A 68 -15.66 -12.01 16.58
N ASN A 69 -16.48 -10.96 16.67
CA ASN A 69 -16.03 -9.57 16.73
C ASN A 69 -15.01 -9.37 17.88
N ILE A 70 -13.71 -9.43 17.58
CA ILE A 70 -12.67 -9.04 18.54
C ILE A 70 -12.73 -7.51 18.63
N LEU A 71 -13.53 -7.01 19.58
CA LEU A 71 -13.74 -5.59 19.81
C LEU A 71 -12.60 -5.05 20.68
N HIS A 72 -11.47 -4.78 20.01
CA HIS A 72 -10.50 -3.86 20.56
C HIS A 72 -11.11 -2.48 20.71
N ASP A 73 -10.57 -1.68 21.64
CA ASP A 73 -10.85 -0.25 21.66
C ASP A 73 -10.52 0.33 20.28
N PHE A 74 -11.29 1.33 19.85
CA PHE A 74 -11.13 1.95 18.55
C PHE A 74 -9.72 2.54 18.31
N LYS A 75 -9.06 3.02 19.36
CA LYS A 75 -7.70 3.57 19.29
C LYS A 75 -6.63 2.48 19.36
N CYS A 76 -7.01 1.21 19.54
CA CYS A 76 -6.08 0.10 19.60
C CYS A 76 -5.47 -0.21 18.24
N ARG A 77 -4.13 -0.22 18.18
CA ARG A 77 -3.36 -0.60 16.96
C ARG A 77 -3.64 -2.02 16.43
N TYR A 78 -4.27 -2.87 17.22
CA TYR A 78 -4.63 -4.26 16.85
C TYR A 78 -6.08 -4.40 16.39
N ASN A 79 -6.86 -3.32 16.44
CA ASN A 79 -8.15 -3.23 15.77
C ASN A 79 -7.93 -3.07 14.26
N ARG A 80 -8.36 -4.06 13.48
CA ARG A 80 -8.08 -4.17 12.03
C ARG A 80 -9.36 -4.18 11.19
N PHE A 81 -10.52 -3.87 11.78
CA PHE A 81 -11.82 -4.07 11.14
C PHE A 81 -12.04 -3.06 10.01
N GLY A 82 -11.76 -1.78 10.26
CA GLY A 82 -11.96 -0.71 9.27
C GLY A 82 -11.09 -0.87 8.02
N TYR A 83 -9.79 -1.12 8.22
CA TYR A 83 -8.84 -1.30 7.12
C TYR A 83 -9.19 -2.50 6.21
N ARG A 84 -9.58 -3.64 6.81
CA ARG A 84 -9.97 -4.84 6.07
C ARG A 84 -11.25 -4.64 5.27
N SER A 85 -12.24 -3.91 5.80
CA SER A 85 -13.49 -3.61 5.11
C SER A 85 -13.26 -2.79 3.84
N ILE A 86 -12.46 -1.71 3.94
CA ILE A 86 -12.13 -0.83 2.80
C ILE A 86 -11.36 -1.57 1.72
N LEU A 87 -10.41 -2.43 2.11
CA LEU A 87 -9.71 -3.28 1.16
C LEU A 87 -10.66 -4.29 0.49
N GLY A 88 -11.62 -4.82 1.25
CA GLY A 88 -12.68 -5.69 0.72
C GLY A 88 -13.51 -5.02 -0.38
N GLU A 89 -13.90 -3.77 -0.19
CA GLU A 89 -14.58 -2.96 -1.23
C GLU A 89 -13.71 -2.78 -2.49
N LYS A 90 -12.39 -2.71 -2.32
CA LYS A 90 -11.41 -2.65 -3.42
C LYS A 90 -11.06 -4.02 -4.02
N GLY A 91 -11.71 -5.10 -3.60
CA GLY A 91 -11.45 -6.46 -4.09
C GLY A 91 -10.22 -7.15 -3.48
N ILE A 92 -9.62 -6.56 -2.44
CA ILE A 92 -8.45 -7.10 -1.73
C ILE A 92 -8.92 -7.75 -0.43
N LYS A 93 -8.77 -9.07 -0.34
CA LYS A 93 -9.11 -9.84 0.85
C LYS A 93 -7.85 -10.03 1.70
N VAL A 94 -7.82 -9.44 2.89
CA VAL A 94 -6.70 -9.59 3.85
C VAL A 94 -7.07 -10.57 4.96
N ARG A 95 -6.38 -11.70 5.00
CA ARG A 95 -6.40 -12.71 6.06
C ARG A 95 -5.11 -12.59 6.89
N GLU A 96 -4.99 -13.36 7.97
CA GLU A 96 -3.83 -13.28 8.87
C GLU A 96 -2.48 -13.58 8.21
N ASN A 97 -2.46 -14.48 7.21
CA ASN A 97 -1.25 -14.95 6.54
C ASN A 97 -1.32 -14.84 5.01
N GLU A 98 -2.36 -14.20 4.48
CA GLU A 98 -2.63 -14.17 3.04
C GLU A 98 -3.36 -12.88 2.66
N ILE A 99 -2.89 -12.23 1.61
CA ILE A 99 -3.60 -11.16 0.91
C ILE A 99 -3.99 -11.73 -0.46
N SER A 100 -5.27 -11.86 -0.75
CA SER A 100 -5.74 -12.38 -2.04
C SER A 100 -6.56 -11.35 -2.80
N CYS A 101 -6.34 -11.26 -4.10
CA CYS A 101 -7.11 -10.39 -4.98
C CYS A 101 -7.22 -10.96 -6.41
N ARG A 102 -8.18 -10.43 -7.16
CA ARG A 102 -8.26 -10.61 -8.62
C ARG A 102 -8.03 -9.26 -9.28
N LEU A 103 -7.06 -9.19 -10.19
CA LEU A 103 -6.80 -7.94 -10.90
C LEU A 103 -7.90 -7.64 -11.91
N ASP A 104 -8.25 -6.37 -12.00
CA ASP A 104 -9.05 -5.85 -13.10
C ASP A 104 -8.13 -5.61 -14.30
N LEU A 105 -8.03 -6.62 -15.16
CA LEU A 105 -7.18 -6.60 -16.34
C LEU A 105 -8.02 -6.20 -17.55
N ASP A 106 -7.58 -5.16 -18.25
CA ASP A 106 -8.17 -4.78 -19.53
C ASP A 106 -8.01 -5.92 -20.55
N PRO A 107 -8.99 -6.12 -21.45
CA PRO A 107 -8.81 -7.04 -22.56
C PRO A 107 -7.60 -6.58 -23.42
N PRO A 108 -6.80 -7.55 -23.91
CA PRO A 108 -5.56 -7.25 -24.62
C PRO A 108 -5.80 -6.63 -26.01
N PHE A 109 -7.02 -6.75 -26.55
CA PHE A 109 -7.43 -6.27 -27.85
C PHE A 109 -8.82 -5.65 -27.77
N GLU A 110 -9.05 -4.55 -28.50
CA GLU A 110 -10.39 -4.14 -28.86
C GLU A 110 -11.01 -5.27 -29.69
N HIS A 111 -11.87 -6.08 -29.07
CA HIS A 111 -12.89 -6.72 -29.87
C HIS A 111 -13.81 -5.59 -30.31
N GLU A 112 -13.71 -5.16 -31.57
CA GLU A 112 -14.85 -4.56 -32.25
C GLU A 112 -16.04 -5.45 -31.89
N ARG A 113 -16.96 -4.95 -31.07
CA ARG A 113 -18.22 -5.61 -30.83
C ARG A 113 -18.92 -5.60 -32.18
N LYS A 114 -18.71 -6.64 -32.98
CA LYS A 114 -19.66 -7.00 -34.02
C LYS A 114 -20.95 -7.28 -33.28
N ILE A 115 -21.82 -6.27 -33.25
CA ILE A 115 -23.20 -6.42 -32.79
C ILE A 115 -23.82 -7.42 -33.75
N SER A 116 -23.76 -8.71 -33.41
CA SER A 116 -24.56 -9.71 -34.08
C SER A 116 -26.01 -9.33 -33.80
N LYS A 117 -26.70 -8.82 -34.80
CA LYS A 117 -28.16 -8.61 -34.73
C LYS A 117 -28.76 -9.96 -34.36
N GLN A 118 -29.23 -10.11 -33.12
CA GLN A 118 -29.99 -11.29 -32.75
C GLN A 118 -31.26 -11.31 -33.60
N PRO A 119 -31.61 -12.44 -34.23
CA PRO A 119 -32.88 -12.56 -34.92
C PRO A 119 -34.03 -12.41 -33.91
N ALA A 120 -35.09 -11.73 -34.32
CA ALA A 120 -36.23 -11.30 -33.50
C ALA A 120 -37.11 -12.44 -32.93
N SER A 121 -36.63 -13.68 -32.88
CA SER A 121 -37.41 -14.86 -32.51
C SER A 121 -36.76 -15.74 -31.43
N ALA A 122 -35.70 -15.28 -30.75
CA ALA A 122 -35.13 -16.03 -29.63
C ALA A 122 -36.04 -15.97 -28.39
N LYS A 123 -36.67 -17.11 -28.05
CA LYS A 123 -37.42 -17.29 -26.81
C LYS A 123 -36.54 -16.93 -25.60
N LEU A 124 -37.04 -16.04 -24.74
CA LEU A 124 -36.40 -15.65 -23.48
C LEU A 124 -36.32 -16.87 -22.53
N PRO A 125 -35.14 -17.28 -22.06
CA PRO A 125 -35.04 -18.31 -21.04
C PRO A 125 -35.54 -17.75 -19.69
N THR A 126 -36.57 -18.40 -19.13
CA THR A 126 -37.12 -18.15 -17.79
C THR A 126 -36.31 -18.86 -16.70
N HIS A 127 -34.99 -18.69 -16.70
CA HIS A 127 -34.17 -19.03 -15.55
C HIS A 127 -33.55 -17.74 -15.01
N ARG A 128 -34.14 -17.19 -13.93
CA ARG A 128 -33.43 -16.24 -13.07
C ARG A 128 -32.33 -17.05 -12.36
N GLU A 129 -31.18 -17.20 -13.01
CA GLU A 129 -29.96 -17.46 -12.29
C GLU A 129 -29.81 -16.33 -11.27
N ILE A 130 -29.72 -16.70 -9.98
CA ILE A 130 -29.24 -15.80 -8.95
C ILE A 130 -27.83 -15.43 -9.42
N ARG A 131 -27.70 -14.28 -10.10
CA ARG A 131 -26.40 -13.75 -10.49
C ARG A 131 -25.66 -13.48 -9.19
N GLU A 132 -24.81 -14.41 -8.78
CA GLU A 132 -23.79 -14.15 -7.78
C GLU A 132 -23.13 -12.83 -8.17
N ARG A 133 -23.18 -11.84 -7.29
CA ARG A 133 -22.54 -10.55 -7.55
C ARG A 133 -21.08 -10.87 -7.90
N PRO A 134 -20.58 -10.40 -9.06
CA PRO A 134 -19.21 -10.70 -9.45
C PRO A 134 -18.28 -10.23 -8.33
N GLU A 135 -17.36 -11.10 -7.90
CA GLU A 135 -16.38 -10.74 -6.88
C GLU A 135 -15.67 -9.42 -7.30
N PRO A 136 -15.56 -8.43 -6.40
CA PRO A 136 -14.92 -7.17 -6.73
C PRO A 136 -13.47 -7.40 -7.19
N ARG A 137 -13.09 -6.72 -8.27
CA ARG A 137 -11.73 -6.77 -8.85
C ARG A 137 -10.92 -5.56 -8.39
N THR A 138 -9.62 -5.73 -8.32
CA THR A 138 -8.65 -4.75 -7.81
C THR A 138 -7.84 -4.15 -8.94
N LYS A 139 -7.68 -2.83 -8.96
CA LYS A 139 -6.73 -2.14 -9.86
C LYS A 139 -5.27 -2.45 -9.46
N LEU A 140 -4.37 -2.58 -10.44
CA LEU A 140 -2.94 -2.83 -10.22
C LEU A 140 -2.30 -1.83 -9.23
N LYS A 141 -2.61 -0.53 -9.40
CA LYS A 141 -2.19 0.55 -8.49
C LYS A 141 -2.61 0.28 -7.05
N SER A 142 -3.85 -0.14 -6.82
CA SER A 142 -4.38 -0.40 -5.48
C SER A 142 -3.61 -1.53 -4.78
N LEU A 143 -3.34 -2.64 -5.49
CA LEU A 143 -2.52 -3.73 -4.93
C LEU A 143 -1.11 -3.24 -4.57
N PHE A 144 -0.47 -2.47 -5.44
CA PHE A 144 0.87 -1.96 -5.19
C PHE A 144 0.94 -1.00 -4.00
N LEU A 145 -0.03 -0.08 -3.87
CA LEU A 145 -0.10 0.79 -2.69
C LEU A 145 -0.33 -0.01 -1.40
N THR A 146 -1.05 -1.15 -1.46
CA THR A 146 -1.25 -2.05 -0.32
C THR A 146 0.08 -2.67 0.08
N MET A 147 0.84 -3.17 -0.91
CA MET A 147 2.17 -3.74 -0.68
C MET A 147 3.11 -2.76 0.01
N LEU A 148 3.14 -1.52 -0.47
CA LEU A 148 3.99 -0.47 0.11
C LEU A 148 3.56 -0.11 1.53
N GLN A 149 2.26 -0.03 1.81
CA GLN A 149 1.76 0.33 3.13
C GLN A 149 1.96 -0.77 4.18
N GLU A 150 1.63 -2.03 3.86
CA GLU A 150 1.78 -3.17 4.78
C GLU A 150 3.22 -3.34 5.26
N TYR A 151 4.20 -3.00 4.42
CA TYR A 151 5.61 -3.05 4.75
C TYR A 151 6.24 -1.70 5.08
N LYS A 152 5.40 -0.70 5.37
CA LYS A 152 5.82 0.64 5.80
C LYS A 152 6.89 1.27 4.89
N VAL A 153 6.78 1.05 3.58
CA VAL A 153 7.63 1.73 2.60
C VAL A 153 7.27 3.21 2.54
N SER A 154 6.04 3.59 2.88
CA SER A 154 5.66 5.00 2.99
C SER A 154 6.10 5.69 4.30
N GLU A 155 6.79 4.98 5.20
CA GLU A 155 7.41 5.56 6.40
C GLU A 155 8.87 5.92 6.12
N TYR A 156 9.24 7.18 6.33
CA TYR A 156 10.61 7.65 6.28
C TYR A 156 11.16 7.85 7.70
N ARG A 157 12.25 7.13 7.99
CA ARG A 157 13.04 7.30 9.22
C ARG A 157 14.41 7.88 8.84
N PRO A 158 14.83 9.01 9.43
CA PRO A 158 16.16 9.56 9.22
C PRO A 158 17.25 8.52 9.50
N GLY A 159 18.21 8.37 8.58
CA GLY A 159 19.30 7.38 8.69
C GLY A 159 18.89 5.91 8.47
N GLY A 160 17.59 5.60 8.37
CA GLY A 160 17.09 4.25 8.16
C GLY A 160 17.29 3.76 6.71
N ARG A 161 17.73 2.50 6.56
CA ARG A 161 17.76 1.85 5.23
C ARG A 161 16.34 1.59 4.74
N ARG A 162 16.04 2.04 3.51
CA ARG A 162 14.71 1.87 2.87
C ARG A 162 14.51 0.43 2.41
N ASN A 163 15.46 -0.14 1.65
CA ASN A 163 15.45 -1.51 1.13
C ASN A 163 14.09 -1.90 0.50
N ILE A 164 13.65 -1.11 -0.49
CA ILE A 164 12.30 -1.19 -1.06
C ILE A 164 12.11 -2.54 -1.75
N SER A 165 13.10 -2.98 -2.54
CA SER A 165 13.04 -4.29 -3.22
C SER A 165 12.87 -5.45 -2.25
N LYS A 166 13.69 -5.50 -1.19
CA LYS A 166 13.62 -6.54 -0.15
C LYS A 166 12.25 -6.57 0.52
N ARG A 167 11.67 -5.40 0.82
CA ARG A 167 10.33 -5.31 1.41
C ARG A 167 9.24 -5.77 0.44
N LEU A 168 9.34 -5.41 -0.83
CA LEU A 168 8.41 -5.84 -1.89
C LEU A 168 8.43 -7.36 -2.12
N TYR A 169 9.61 -7.99 -2.09
CA TYR A 169 9.71 -9.45 -2.15
C TYR A 169 9.13 -10.11 -0.90
N LYS A 170 9.38 -9.55 0.29
CA LYS A 170 8.87 -10.12 1.54
C LYS A 170 7.33 -10.05 1.64
N ILE A 171 6.69 -9.00 1.14
CA ILE A 171 5.22 -8.96 1.07
C ILE A 171 4.65 -9.90 -0.01
N ALA A 172 5.39 -10.14 -1.08
CA ALA A 172 4.95 -11.02 -2.17
C ALA A 172 4.79 -12.49 -1.73
N GLU A 173 5.46 -12.92 -0.67
CA GLU A 173 5.34 -14.26 -0.08
C GLU A 173 3.92 -14.56 0.41
N ILE A 174 3.18 -13.53 0.83
CA ILE A 174 1.82 -13.66 1.37
C ILE A 174 0.74 -13.19 0.40
N ILE A 175 1.09 -12.74 -0.80
CA ILE A 175 0.11 -12.25 -1.78
C ILE A 175 -0.24 -13.33 -2.81
N VAL A 176 -1.54 -13.50 -3.06
CA VAL A 176 -2.08 -14.33 -4.15
C VAL A 176 -2.85 -13.45 -5.14
N VAL A 177 -2.35 -13.36 -6.38
CA VAL A 177 -2.95 -12.59 -7.47
C VAL A 177 -3.48 -13.55 -8.53
N ASN A 178 -4.77 -13.46 -8.88
CA ASN A 178 -5.38 -14.33 -9.91
C ASN A 178 -5.08 -15.83 -9.71
N LYS A 179 -5.06 -16.27 -8.43
CA LYS A 179 -4.71 -17.65 -8.01
C LYS A 179 -3.25 -18.07 -8.19
N MET A 180 -2.33 -17.12 -8.44
CA MET A 180 -0.89 -17.34 -8.47
C MET A 180 -0.23 -16.63 -7.28
N ARG A 181 0.78 -17.24 -6.65
CA ARG A 181 1.53 -16.55 -5.61
C ARG A 181 2.37 -15.44 -6.25
N LEU A 182 2.35 -14.25 -5.66
CA LEU A 182 3.04 -13.11 -6.23
C LEU A 182 4.55 -13.34 -6.27
N GLN A 183 5.14 -13.97 -5.24
CA GLN A 183 6.56 -14.29 -5.21
C GLN A 183 7.06 -15.09 -6.44
N ASP A 184 6.21 -15.93 -7.03
CA ASP A 184 6.58 -16.80 -8.15
C ASP A 184 6.57 -16.06 -9.49
N ILE A 185 5.89 -14.91 -9.52
CA ILE A 185 5.64 -14.13 -10.74
C ILE A 185 6.17 -12.69 -10.66
N LEU A 186 6.71 -12.27 -9.52
CA LEU A 186 7.16 -10.91 -9.24
C LEU A 186 8.63 -10.71 -9.63
N TYR A 187 8.86 -9.64 -10.36
CA TYR A 187 10.18 -9.06 -10.58
C TYR A 187 10.22 -7.63 -10.04
N VAL A 188 11.24 -7.32 -9.24
CA VAL A 188 11.53 -5.96 -8.78
C VAL A 188 12.90 -5.53 -9.28
N ALA A 189 12.92 -4.51 -10.13
CA ALA A 189 14.16 -3.93 -10.64
C ALA A 189 14.95 -3.28 -9.48
N SER A 190 16.06 -3.90 -9.08
CA SER A 190 16.81 -3.50 -7.86
C SER A 190 18.31 -3.36 -8.08
N PHE A 191 18.93 -4.22 -8.89
CA PHE A 191 20.37 -4.16 -9.19
C PHE A 191 20.64 -4.49 -10.66
N ALA A 192 21.67 -3.85 -11.23
CA ALA A 192 22.13 -4.16 -12.57
C ALA A 192 22.89 -5.50 -12.57
N GLY A 193 22.60 -6.38 -13.53
CA GLY A 193 23.51 -7.49 -13.86
C GLY A 193 23.14 -8.92 -13.43
N ARG A 194 22.00 -9.19 -12.77
CA ARG A 194 21.42 -10.56 -12.78
C ARG A 194 19.98 -10.52 -13.23
N TRP A 195 19.79 -10.84 -14.50
CA TRP A 195 18.48 -10.98 -15.11
C TRP A 195 18.20 -12.45 -15.36
N PRO A 196 17.67 -13.21 -14.38
CA PRO A 196 17.02 -14.47 -14.72
C PRO A 196 15.70 -14.14 -15.43
N ARG A 197 15.80 -13.79 -16.73
CA ARG A 197 14.70 -13.67 -17.71
C ARG A 197 13.49 -12.91 -17.18
N ILE A 198 13.54 -11.57 -17.24
CA ILE A 198 12.39 -10.70 -16.91
C ILE A 198 11.11 -11.12 -17.63
N ASP A 199 11.23 -11.68 -18.84
CA ASP A 199 10.13 -12.18 -19.66
C ASP A 199 9.37 -13.37 -19.06
N LYS A 200 9.95 -14.03 -18.05
CA LYS A 200 9.26 -15.09 -17.28
C LYS A 200 8.33 -14.54 -16.20
N HIS A 201 8.50 -13.29 -15.81
CA HIS A 201 7.75 -12.70 -14.71
C HIS A 201 6.49 -12.03 -15.23
N PHE A 202 5.40 -12.15 -14.48
CA PHE A 202 4.11 -11.58 -14.85
C PHE A 202 3.89 -10.21 -14.21
N PHE A 203 4.44 -10.00 -13.02
CA PHE A 203 4.31 -8.75 -12.29
C PHE A 203 5.69 -8.09 -12.22
N ILE A 204 5.87 -6.96 -12.88
CA ILE A 204 7.16 -6.26 -12.98
C ILE A 204 7.02 -4.88 -12.33
N ILE A 205 7.90 -4.58 -11.39
CA ILE A 205 8.00 -3.29 -10.72
C ILE A 205 9.37 -2.70 -11.02
N GLY A 206 9.41 -1.46 -11.51
CA GLY A 206 10.65 -0.72 -11.70
C GLY A 206 10.45 0.77 -11.47
N TRP A 207 11.55 1.49 -11.28
CA TRP A 207 11.52 2.94 -11.21
C TRP A 207 11.48 3.55 -12.61
N GLY A 208 10.75 4.64 -12.77
CA GLY A 208 10.49 5.30 -14.04
C GLY A 208 10.64 6.82 -13.95
N ASN A 209 11.00 7.41 -15.08
CA ASN A 209 11.00 8.86 -15.27
C ASN A 209 10.29 9.18 -16.59
N ARG A 210 9.14 9.84 -16.52
CA ARG A 210 8.31 10.18 -17.70
C ARG A 210 9.02 11.11 -18.68
N LYS A 211 10.05 11.85 -18.25
CA LYS A 211 10.90 12.64 -19.15
C LYS A 211 11.77 11.76 -20.04
N ILE A 212 12.08 10.53 -19.60
CA ILE A 212 12.83 9.53 -20.36
C ILE A 212 11.81 8.64 -21.09
N ARG A 213 11.44 9.05 -22.30
CA ARG A 213 10.43 8.32 -23.10
C ARG A 213 10.91 6.92 -23.49
N ALA A 214 9.96 5.99 -23.58
CA ALA A 214 10.22 4.69 -24.19
C ALA A 214 10.68 4.87 -25.65
N LYS A 215 11.67 4.07 -26.06
CA LYS A 215 12.19 4.10 -27.43
C LYS A 215 11.40 3.13 -28.31
N PRO A 216 11.19 3.42 -29.61
CA PRO A 216 10.67 2.41 -30.54
C PRO A 216 11.54 1.14 -30.53
N HIS A 217 10.91 -0.02 -30.68
CA HIS A 217 11.65 -1.27 -30.89
C HIS A 217 12.25 -1.26 -32.31
N PRO A 218 13.53 -1.64 -32.49
CA PRO A 218 14.24 -1.47 -33.77
C PRO A 218 13.61 -2.24 -34.94
N THR A 219 12.97 -3.38 -34.66
CA THR A 219 12.46 -4.29 -35.69
C THR A 219 10.95 -4.50 -35.66
N ASN A 220 10.22 -3.96 -34.67
CA ASN A 220 8.78 -4.22 -34.54
C ASN A 220 8.05 -2.94 -34.09
N PRO A 221 7.31 -2.25 -34.98
CA PRO A 221 6.66 -0.99 -34.66
C PRO A 221 5.51 -1.13 -33.64
N LYS A 222 5.04 -2.35 -33.37
CA LYS A 222 4.03 -2.63 -32.35
C LYS A 222 4.63 -2.70 -30.94
N LEU A 223 5.95 -2.60 -30.80
CA LEU A 223 6.66 -2.71 -29.53
C LEU A 223 7.44 -1.43 -29.23
N VAL A 224 7.56 -1.12 -27.94
CA VAL A 224 8.44 -0.07 -27.41
C VAL A 224 9.33 -0.65 -26.32
N ARG A 225 10.48 -0.01 -26.09
CA ARG A 225 11.45 -0.33 -25.04
C ARG A 225 11.34 0.69 -23.92
N LEU A 226 10.74 0.28 -22.80
CA LEU A 226 10.55 1.08 -21.60
C LEU A 226 11.78 0.97 -20.69
N PRO A 227 12.50 2.06 -20.40
CA PRO A 227 13.58 2.02 -19.42
C PRO A 227 13.02 1.84 -18.00
N LEU A 228 13.53 0.83 -17.29
CA LEU A 228 13.27 0.59 -15.87
C LEU A 228 14.56 0.77 -15.08
N PHE A 229 14.53 1.71 -14.16
CA PHE A 229 15.57 2.00 -13.19
C PHE A 229 15.35 1.20 -11.91
N SER A 230 16.37 1.14 -11.05
CA SER A 230 16.26 0.46 -9.75
C SER A 230 15.31 1.20 -8.82
N VAL A 231 14.45 0.45 -8.14
CA VAL A 231 13.58 1.00 -7.08
C VAL A 231 14.36 1.40 -5.82
N ASP A 232 15.56 0.84 -5.64
CA ASP A 232 16.44 1.18 -4.52
C ASP A 232 17.38 2.33 -4.87
N ASP A 233 17.79 2.47 -6.13
CA ASP A 233 18.56 3.61 -6.64
C ASP A 233 18.04 4.07 -8.03
N PRO A 234 17.25 5.15 -8.08
CA PRO A 234 16.72 5.72 -9.32
C PRO A 234 17.73 6.04 -10.42
N LYS A 235 19.03 6.15 -10.10
CA LYS A 235 20.08 6.47 -11.07
C LYS A 235 20.58 5.25 -11.84
N ILE A 236 20.35 4.05 -11.32
CA ILE A 236 20.85 2.81 -11.92
C ILE A 236 19.80 2.30 -12.91
N LEU A 237 20.09 2.40 -14.21
CA LEU A 237 19.31 1.71 -15.23
C LEU A 237 19.48 0.21 -15.03
N VAL A 238 18.38 -0.49 -14.72
CA VAL A 238 18.39 -1.94 -14.57
C VAL A 238 18.14 -2.59 -15.92
N ALA A 239 17.14 -2.07 -16.67
CA ALA A 239 16.56 -2.74 -17.82
C ALA A 239 15.92 -1.82 -18.86
N GLU A 240 15.91 -2.24 -20.13
CA GLU A 240 14.94 -1.77 -21.14
C GLU A 240 13.92 -2.89 -21.39
N VAL A 241 12.71 -2.77 -20.86
CA VAL A 241 11.66 -3.79 -20.99
C VAL A 241 10.88 -3.56 -22.28
N THR A 242 10.81 -4.60 -23.11
CA THR A 242 9.97 -4.59 -24.29
C THR A 242 8.50 -4.78 -23.90
N ILE A 243 7.64 -3.88 -24.37
CA ILE A 243 6.19 -3.89 -24.12
C ILE A 243 5.41 -3.56 -25.39
N LEU A 244 4.17 -4.05 -25.46
CA LEU A 244 3.23 -3.65 -26.51
C LEU A 244 2.97 -2.14 -26.49
N LYS A 245 3.09 -1.50 -27.65
CA LYS A 245 2.89 -0.06 -27.82
C LYS A 245 1.49 0.38 -27.38
N ASN A 246 0.44 -0.37 -27.71
CA ASN A 246 -0.92 -0.04 -27.28
C ASN A 246 -1.13 -0.15 -25.76
N VAL A 247 -0.33 -0.92 -25.04
CA VAL A 247 -0.36 -0.98 -23.57
C VAL A 247 0.42 0.20 -22.99
N TYR A 248 1.55 0.55 -23.59
CA TYR A 248 2.31 1.75 -23.21
C TYR A 248 1.50 3.04 -23.42
N ASP A 249 0.87 3.19 -24.58
CA ASP A 249 0.10 4.39 -24.94
C ASP A 249 -1.17 4.54 -24.06
N ARG A 250 -1.67 3.45 -23.49
CA ARG A 250 -2.79 3.42 -22.53
C ARG A 250 -2.35 3.42 -21.06
N CYS A 251 -1.07 3.67 -20.79
CA CYS A 251 -0.55 3.67 -19.42
C CYS A 251 -1.36 4.63 -18.53
N ASP A 252 -1.89 4.12 -17.42
CA ASP A 252 -2.51 4.97 -16.41
C ASP A 252 -1.43 5.79 -15.72
N HIS A 253 -1.35 7.08 -16.05
CA HIS A 253 -0.36 8.01 -15.49
C HIS A 253 -0.85 8.73 -14.22
N GLY A 254 -2.12 8.56 -13.85
CA GLY A 254 -2.80 9.43 -12.90
C GLY A 254 -2.85 10.90 -13.32
N GLU A 255 -3.48 11.74 -12.51
CA GLU A 255 -3.65 13.18 -12.76
C GLU A 255 -2.43 14.03 -12.31
N SER A 256 -1.34 13.38 -11.88
CA SER A 256 -0.19 14.05 -11.27
C SER A 256 0.83 14.56 -12.29
N ASN A 257 1.33 15.79 -12.08
CA ASN A 257 2.44 16.36 -12.86
C ASN A 257 3.83 15.83 -12.45
N VAL A 258 3.90 14.97 -11.42
CA VAL A 258 5.14 14.37 -10.92
C VAL A 258 5.75 13.39 -11.91
N ASN A 259 6.99 13.64 -12.33
CA ASN A 259 7.62 12.93 -13.44
C ASN A 259 8.32 11.62 -13.07
N THR A 260 8.61 11.41 -11.78
CA THR A 260 9.30 10.22 -11.30
C THR A 260 8.36 9.33 -10.51
N GLY A 261 8.62 8.03 -10.51
CA GLY A 261 7.69 7.10 -9.88
C GLY A 261 7.97 5.65 -10.22
N TYR A 262 6.99 4.80 -9.94
CA TYR A 262 7.05 3.37 -10.23
C TYR A 262 6.29 3.04 -11.51
N TYR A 263 6.91 2.30 -12.41
CA TYR A 263 6.19 1.55 -13.43
C TYR A 263 5.80 0.18 -12.87
N LEU A 264 4.52 -0.15 -13.05
CA LEU A 264 3.92 -1.44 -12.70
C LEU A 264 3.40 -2.07 -13.98
N LEU A 265 4.01 -3.17 -14.41
CA LEU A 265 3.58 -3.92 -15.58
C LEU A 265 3.02 -5.26 -15.14
N PHE A 266 1.79 -5.56 -15.58
CA PHE A 266 1.25 -6.92 -15.54
C PHE A 266 1.19 -7.51 -16.94
N ARG A 267 1.88 -8.62 -17.15
CA ARG A 267 1.85 -9.46 -18.37
C ARG A 267 1.45 -10.87 -17.98
N GLY A 268 0.56 -11.53 -18.70
CA GLY A 268 0.19 -12.89 -18.33
C GLY A 268 -1.27 -13.23 -18.56
N PRO A 269 -1.69 -14.41 -18.07
CA PRO A 269 -3.02 -14.92 -18.32
C PRO A 269 -4.08 -14.30 -17.42
N VAL A 270 -5.28 -14.09 -17.97
CA VAL A 270 -6.44 -13.58 -17.20
C VAL A 270 -7.02 -14.66 -16.26
N GLY A 271 -6.70 -15.93 -16.50
CA GLY A 271 -7.10 -17.06 -15.68
C GLY A 271 -6.49 -18.38 -16.17
N LYS A 272 -6.89 -19.50 -15.55
CA LYS A 272 -6.30 -20.84 -15.80
C LYS A 272 -6.34 -21.33 -17.25
N MET A 273 -7.30 -20.84 -18.05
CA MET A 273 -7.51 -21.25 -19.44
C MET A 273 -6.69 -20.43 -20.45
N ASP A 274 -6.14 -19.30 -20.00
CA ASP A 274 -5.28 -18.45 -20.82
C ASP A 274 -3.84 -18.86 -20.58
N THR A 275 -3.11 -19.22 -21.64
CA THR A 275 -1.70 -19.63 -21.56
C THR A 275 -0.77 -18.58 -22.16
N ARG A 276 -1.32 -17.48 -22.67
CA ARG A 276 -0.53 -16.47 -23.38
C ARG A 276 0.02 -15.42 -22.41
N THR A 277 1.34 -15.28 -22.40
CA THR A 277 2.02 -14.15 -21.76
C THR A 277 1.94 -12.94 -22.67
N VAL A 278 0.91 -12.11 -22.48
CA VAL A 278 0.71 -10.85 -23.20
C VAL A 278 0.67 -9.72 -22.19
N ASP A 279 1.26 -8.57 -22.51
CA ASP A 279 1.14 -7.36 -21.71
C ASP A 279 -0.34 -6.98 -21.59
N ARG A 280 -0.84 -6.82 -20.37
CA ARG A 280 -2.25 -6.50 -20.09
C ARG A 280 -2.43 -5.06 -19.65
N GLN A 281 -1.60 -4.63 -18.71
CA GLN A 281 -1.75 -3.33 -18.07
C GLN A 281 -0.38 -2.78 -17.67
N LEU A 282 -0.16 -1.51 -17.99
CA LEU A 282 0.92 -0.70 -17.46
C LEU A 282 0.31 0.44 -16.66
N CYS A 283 0.83 0.65 -15.45
CA CYS A 283 0.45 1.77 -14.59
C CYS A 283 1.70 2.50 -14.13
N PHE A 284 1.62 3.82 -14.05
CA PHE A 284 2.63 4.67 -13.46
C PHE A 284 2.12 5.24 -12.14
N VAL A 285 2.86 4.99 -11.06
CA VAL A 285 2.55 5.50 -9.73
C VAL A 285 3.56 6.61 -9.40
N PRO A 286 3.16 7.89 -9.46
CA PRO A 286 4.06 9.01 -9.18
C PRO A 286 4.58 8.93 -7.74
N ALA A 287 5.85 9.27 -7.54
CA ALA A 287 6.52 9.22 -6.26
C ALA A 287 7.64 10.27 -6.19
N GLU A 288 7.90 10.77 -4.98
CA GLU A 288 9.02 11.67 -4.73
C GLU A 288 10.35 10.90 -4.85
N GLU A 289 11.31 11.43 -5.61
CA GLU A 289 12.50 10.70 -6.04
C GLU A 289 13.42 10.25 -4.90
N LYS A 290 13.67 11.11 -3.90
CA LYS A 290 14.63 10.82 -2.82
C LYS A 290 14.11 9.79 -1.85
N THR A 291 12.86 9.90 -1.46
CA THR A 291 12.21 8.98 -0.52
C THR A 291 11.64 7.78 -1.24
N ARG A 292 11.26 7.90 -2.52
CA ARG A 292 10.51 6.88 -3.28
C ARG A 292 9.12 6.63 -2.70
N ILE A 293 8.55 7.61 -1.99
CA ILE A 293 7.20 7.54 -1.42
C ILE A 293 6.21 8.02 -2.49
N PRO A 294 5.15 7.24 -2.82
CA PRO A 294 4.13 7.67 -3.77
C PRO A 294 3.44 8.97 -3.39
N VAL A 295 3.10 9.79 -4.37
CA VAL A 295 2.44 11.10 -4.21
C VAL A 295 1.25 11.23 -5.14
N GLU A 296 0.27 12.04 -4.77
CA GLU A 296 -0.93 12.30 -5.55
C GLU A 296 -0.74 13.51 -6.48
N ASN A 297 0.03 14.52 -6.05
CA ASN A 297 0.26 15.76 -6.78
C ASN A 297 1.66 16.35 -6.49
N GLU A 298 2.00 17.45 -7.15
CA GLU A 298 3.29 18.14 -7.00
C GLU A 298 3.46 18.77 -5.62
N TRP A 299 2.37 19.25 -5.02
CA TRP A 299 2.37 19.79 -3.66
C TRP A 299 2.81 18.74 -2.63
N GLU A 300 2.26 17.52 -2.72
CA GLU A 300 2.70 16.41 -1.88
C GLU A 300 4.17 16.03 -2.13
N GLU A 301 4.63 16.06 -3.38
CA GLU A 301 6.04 15.83 -3.72
C GLU A 301 6.96 16.83 -3.00
N GLN A 302 6.62 18.11 -3.08
CA GLN A 302 7.38 19.19 -2.43
C GLN A 302 7.39 19.04 -0.91
N LEU A 303 6.25 18.72 -0.29
CA LEU A 303 6.15 18.50 1.15
C LEU A 303 7.03 17.32 1.61
N ILE A 304 6.95 16.18 0.91
CA ILE A 304 7.76 15.00 1.25
C ILE A 304 9.25 15.30 1.10
N ARG A 305 9.64 16.01 0.02
CA ARG A 305 11.03 16.43 -0.20
C ARG A 305 11.52 17.33 0.94
N LEU A 306 10.71 18.29 1.34
CA LEU A 306 11.03 19.20 2.44
C LEU A 306 11.23 18.47 3.76
N LEU A 307 10.32 17.56 4.12
CA LEU A 307 10.43 16.75 5.35
C LEU A 307 11.66 15.82 5.32
N PHE A 308 11.98 15.28 4.14
CA PHE A 308 13.19 14.49 3.92
C PHE A 308 14.46 15.33 4.14
N GLU A 309 14.56 16.51 3.54
CA GLU A 309 15.69 17.45 3.67
C GLU A 309 15.90 17.89 5.12
N GLN A 310 14.80 18.11 5.85
CA GLN A 310 14.81 18.43 7.28
C GLN A 310 15.07 17.21 8.18
N LYS A 311 15.25 16.02 7.61
CA LYS A 311 15.48 14.77 8.37
C LYS A 311 14.37 14.53 9.42
N ARG A 312 13.11 14.76 9.05
CA ARG A 312 11.94 14.47 9.91
C ARG A 312 11.56 13.00 9.85
N HIS A 313 11.01 12.43 10.93
CA HIS A 313 10.40 11.09 10.90
C HIS A 313 8.93 11.21 10.56
N PHE A 314 8.52 10.69 9.40
CA PHE A 314 7.14 10.79 8.94
C PHE A 314 6.65 9.54 8.23
N GLU A 315 5.33 9.45 8.07
CA GLU A 315 4.65 8.41 7.31
C GLU A 315 3.60 9.03 6.40
N LYS A 316 3.53 8.52 5.15
CA LYS A 316 2.43 8.81 4.24
C LYS A 316 1.45 7.64 4.17
N PRO A 317 0.23 7.82 4.68
CA PRO A 317 -0.88 6.94 4.35
C PRO A 317 -1.11 6.79 2.84
N LEU A 318 -1.01 5.57 2.28
CA LEU A 318 -1.12 5.34 0.84
C LEU A 318 -2.51 4.87 0.41
N ILE A 319 -3.11 4.00 1.20
CA ILE A 319 -4.48 3.53 1.02
C ILE A 319 -5.33 4.15 2.10
N GLY A 320 -6.63 4.35 1.81
CA GLY A 320 -7.59 4.87 2.78
C GLY A 320 -7.42 4.28 4.18
N ASN A 321 -7.64 5.14 5.18
CA ASN A 321 -7.74 4.86 6.61
C ASN A 321 -6.76 3.79 7.09
N VAL A 322 -5.49 4.19 7.13
CA VAL A 322 -4.32 3.35 7.48
C VAL A 322 -4.35 2.88 8.93
N THR A 323 -5.17 3.55 9.73
CA THR A 323 -5.46 3.22 11.12
C THR A 323 -6.90 3.59 11.40
N GLU A 324 -7.57 2.89 12.31
CA GLU A 324 -8.93 3.25 12.75
C GLU A 324 -8.98 4.66 13.37
N LEU A 325 -7.83 5.19 13.81
CA LEU A 325 -7.67 6.61 14.18
C LEU A 325 -8.17 7.59 13.09
N PHE A 326 -8.27 7.16 11.83
CA PHE A 326 -8.58 7.99 10.67
C PHE A 326 -9.72 7.43 9.82
N LEU A 327 -10.69 6.73 10.42
CA LEU A 327 -11.83 6.16 9.66
C LEU A 327 -12.60 7.16 8.79
N ASP A 328 -12.60 8.44 9.15
CA ASP A 328 -13.39 9.45 8.46
C ASP A 328 -12.57 10.22 7.40
N ALA A 329 -11.24 10.20 7.50
CA ALA A 329 -10.36 10.88 6.55
C ALA A 329 -8.90 10.41 6.62
N LYS A 330 -8.36 9.95 5.49
CA LYS A 330 -6.94 9.64 5.32
C LYS A 330 -6.09 10.92 5.46
N PRO A 331 -5.08 10.98 6.34
CA PRO A 331 -4.16 12.11 6.37
C PRO A 331 -3.16 12.07 5.23
N ASN A 332 -2.70 13.24 4.75
CA ASN A 332 -1.63 13.27 3.75
C ASN A 332 -0.29 12.83 4.37
N ILE A 333 0.07 13.33 5.55
CA ILE A 333 1.31 12.99 6.27
C ILE A 333 1.07 12.92 7.78
N ILE A 334 1.76 11.99 8.45
CA ILE A 334 1.85 11.86 9.90
C ILE A 334 3.31 12.07 10.31
N LEU A 335 3.59 13.05 11.17
CA LEU A 335 4.89 13.22 11.82
C LEU A 335 4.94 12.40 13.10
N HIS A 336 5.93 11.51 13.18
CA HIS A 336 6.14 10.64 14.35
C HIS A 336 7.15 11.21 15.35
N ASP A 337 7.87 12.28 14.98
CA ASP A 337 8.88 12.95 15.80
C ASP A 337 8.35 14.14 16.63
N THR A 338 7.03 14.25 16.80
CA THR A 338 6.40 15.29 17.62
C THR A 338 5.55 14.67 18.73
N ASP A 339 5.45 15.36 19.86
CA ASP A 339 4.50 15.04 20.94
C ASP A 339 3.59 16.25 21.25
N PRO A 340 2.26 16.14 21.05
CA PRO A 340 1.58 15.03 20.38
C PRO A 340 1.99 14.90 18.91
N LYS A 341 1.70 13.74 18.30
CA LYS A 341 1.93 13.52 16.86
C LYS A 341 1.23 14.57 16.02
N THR A 342 1.88 15.00 14.94
CA THR A 342 1.39 16.06 14.06
C THR A 342 0.87 15.49 12.75
N ILE A 343 -0.33 15.89 12.35
CA ILE A 343 -0.93 15.59 11.06
C ILE A 343 -0.75 16.80 10.15
N ILE A 344 -0.25 16.56 8.94
CA ILE A 344 -0.14 17.58 7.90
C ILE A 344 -1.09 17.21 6.76
N GLU A 345 -1.97 18.15 6.41
CA GLU A 345 -2.85 18.08 5.24
C GLU A 345 -2.36 19.05 4.18
N VAL A 346 -2.28 18.58 2.93
CA VAL A 346 -2.00 19.42 1.77
C VAL A 346 -3.31 20.06 1.34
N VAL A 347 -3.34 21.39 1.34
CA VAL A 347 -4.53 22.19 1.03
C VAL A 347 -4.29 22.91 -0.28
N ASP A 348 -5.21 22.70 -1.22
CA ASP A 348 -5.28 23.50 -2.44
C ASP A 348 -6.11 24.76 -2.15
N THR A 349 -5.75 25.90 -2.75
CA THR A 349 -6.41 27.20 -2.50
C THR A 349 -7.91 27.18 -2.83
N ASP A 350 -8.34 26.25 -3.68
CA ASP A 350 -9.72 26.09 -4.13
C ASP A 350 -10.53 25.05 -3.32
N GLN A 351 -9.93 24.40 -2.30
CA GLN A 351 -10.63 23.38 -1.53
C GLN A 351 -11.66 23.97 -0.55
N ASN A 352 -12.80 23.29 -0.52
CA ASN A 352 -13.95 23.61 0.33
C ASN A 352 -13.54 23.57 1.83
N ASN A 353 -13.39 24.76 2.43
CA ASN A 353 -12.97 24.96 3.82
C ASN A 353 -13.72 24.09 4.84
N SER A 354 -14.99 23.75 4.55
CA SER A 354 -15.83 22.93 5.44
C SER A 354 -15.32 21.49 5.63
N TYR A 355 -14.76 20.84 4.59
CA TYR A 355 -14.25 19.47 4.72
C TYR A 355 -12.94 19.43 5.51
N LEU A 356 -12.03 20.37 5.23
CA LEU A 356 -10.77 20.50 5.95
C LEU A 356 -11.00 20.80 7.44
N GLN A 357 -11.96 21.67 7.75
CA GLN A 357 -12.33 22.00 9.12
C GLN A 357 -12.82 20.76 9.88
N ARG A 358 -13.69 19.94 9.28
CA ARG A 358 -14.13 18.66 9.89
C ARG A 358 -12.96 17.71 10.15
N LYS A 359 -11.97 17.65 9.24
CA LYS A 359 -10.75 16.86 9.46
C LYS A 359 -9.94 17.39 10.64
N GLN A 360 -9.72 18.71 10.69
CA GLN A 360 -9.00 19.36 11.77
C GLN A 360 -9.65 19.09 13.14
N GLU A 361 -10.97 19.25 13.25
CA GLU A 361 -11.74 18.97 14.46
C GLU A 361 -11.55 17.51 14.89
N ALA A 362 -11.77 16.56 13.95
CA ALA A 362 -11.65 15.13 14.23
C ALA A 362 -10.23 14.72 14.67
N TYR A 363 -9.18 15.34 14.14
CA TYR A 363 -7.81 15.05 14.57
C TYR A 363 -7.48 15.70 15.92
N THR A 364 -7.93 16.92 16.16
CA THR A 364 -7.68 17.66 17.40
C THR A 364 -8.39 17.00 18.58
N GLU A 365 -9.64 16.53 18.40
CA GLU A 365 -10.38 15.72 19.38
C GLU A 365 -9.66 14.42 19.74
N LYS A 366 -8.91 13.85 18.79
CA LYS A 366 -8.09 12.65 18.99
C LYS A 366 -6.71 12.95 19.61
N GLY A 367 -6.43 14.22 19.91
CA GLY A 367 -5.21 14.69 20.56
C GLY A 367 -4.04 14.92 19.60
N PHE A 368 -4.27 14.97 18.29
CA PHE A 368 -3.22 15.27 17.31
C PHE A 368 -3.03 16.78 17.14
N ARG A 369 -1.80 17.20 16.85
CA ARG A 369 -1.54 18.54 16.33
C ARG A 369 -1.90 18.56 14.84
N PHE A 370 -2.56 19.61 14.38
CA PHE A 370 -2.99 19.73 12.98
C PHE A 370 -2.27 20.86 12.26
N ILE A 371 -1.87 20.62 11.01
CA ILE A 371 -1.26 21.63 10.15
C ILE A 371 -1.82 21.53 8.73
N ALA A 372 -2.37 22.64 8.25
CA ALA A 372 -2.69 22.86 6.84
C ALA A 372 -1.46 23.40 6.11
N TRP A 373 -1.07 22.77 5.00
CA TRP A 373 0.09 23.16 4.19
C TRP A 373 -0.34 23.47 2.75
N SER A 374 -0.05 24.68 2.29
CA SER A 374 -0.49 25.22 0.99
C SER A 374 0.66 25.50 0.01
N GLY A 375 1.85 24.92 0.21
CA GLY A 375 2.99 25.12 -0.69
C GLY A 375 3.77 26.44 -0.53
N GLU A 376 3.12 27.51 -0.07
CA GLU A 376 3.73 28.86 -0.06
C GLU A 376 4.62 29.16 1.17
N ARG A 377 4.48 28.43 2.27
CA ARG A 377 5.25 28.69 3.51
C ARG A 377 6.58 27.94 3.53
N LYS A 378 7.63 28.53 2.95
CA LYS A 378 9.02 28.12 3.23
C LYS A 378 9.49 28.55 4.63
N GLU A 379 8.96 29.63 5.16
CA GLU A 379 9.44 30.27 6.41
C GLU A 379 8.82 29.69 7.69
N GLY A 380 7.82 28.81 7.59
CA GLY A 380 7.04 28.37 8.76
C GLY A 380 7.52 27.12 9.47
N ILE A 381 8.32 26.25 8.84
CA ILE A 381 8.60 24.89 9.38
C ILE A 381 9.86 24.86 10.25
N GLN A 382 10.80 25.79 10.07
CA GLN A 382 11.90 25.99 11.02
C GLN A 382 11.40 26.48 12.40
N GLY A 383 10.21 27.09 12.45
CA GLY A 383 9.51 27.42 13.70
C GLY A 383 8.81 26.25 14.37
N TRP A 384 8.81 25.04 13.78
CA TRP A 384 8.24 23.83 14.39
C TRP A 384 9.27 23.12 15.29
N ASN A 385 10.14 23.91 15.91
CA ASN A 385 11.05 23.47 16.96
C ASN A 385 10.22 22.98 18.15
N ILE A 386 10.07 21.65 18.21
CA ILE A 386 10.59 20.82 19.30
C ILE A 386 10.86 21.65 20.57
N LEU A 387 9.86 21.74 21.45
CA LEU A 387 10.16 21.81 22.87
C LEU A 387 10.78 20.45 23.21
N SER A 388 12.10 20.43 23.34
CA SER A 388 12.85 19.34 23.96
C SER A 388 12.66 19.39 25.47
#